data_AF-A0A4Y2BIV3-F1
#
_entry.id   AF-A0A4Y2BIV3-F1
#
_cell.length_a   1.000
_cell.length_b   1.000
_cell.length_c   1.000
_cell.angle_alpha   90.00
_cell.angle_beta   90.00
_cell.angle_gamma   90.00
#
_symmetry.space_group_name_H-M   'P 1'
#
loop_
_entity.id
_entity.type
_entity.pdbx_description
1 polymer ?
#
loop_
_entity_poly.entity_id
_entity_poly.type
_entity_poly.pdbx_seq_one_letter_code
_entity_poly.pdbx_strand_id
1 'polypeptide(L)'
;MEPFTTPTTENICSFCFETQKENALLLERIRFLEKELEKTKEETKKNQRKKKEMKTKAQIGRILTENKSEEKKLSRIEENFKNILTATQLNAVIENKNKIKRTAEDISRHLIIRSISRRAYEYWRNQIGIPLPSASTLKRRCSTFSCRPGMLHDVLLVMQKTLH
;
A
#
# COMPACT_ATOMS: atom_id res chain seq x y z
N MET A 1 -52.20 -46.48 69.92
CA MET A 1 -52.41 -45.32 69.04
C MET A 1 -51.76 -44.14 69.72
N GLU A 2 -50.59 -43.72 69.26
CA GLU A 2 -49.93 -42.52 69.78
C GLU A 2 -50.55 -41.27 69.13
N PRO A 3 -50.75 -40.18 69.89
CA PRO A 3 -51.33 -38.96 69.36
C PRO A 3 -50.32 -38.22 68.49
N PHE A 4 -50.70 -37.91 67.25
CA PHE A 4 -49.97 -37.01 66.38
C PHE A 4 -49.95 -35.60 66.99
N THR A 5 -48.80 -35.17 67.47
CA THR A 5 -48.57 -33.77 67.83
C THR A 5 -48.37 -32.96 66.56
N THR A 6 -49.36 -32.16 66.17
CA THR A 6 -49.19 -31.13 65.13
C THR A 6 -48.29 -30.02 65.65
N PRO A 7 -47.25 -29.61 64.91
CA PRO A 7 -46.36 -28.55 65.34
C PRO A 7 -47.11 -27.21 65.41
N THR A 8 -46.92 -26.51 66.53
CA THR A 8 -47.54 -25.23 66.89
C THR A 8 -47.35 -24.20 65.78
N THR A 9 -48.45 -23.53 65.41
CA THR A 9 -48.54 -22.48 64.38
C THR A 9 -47.58 -21.30 64.57
N GLU A 10 -47.01 -21.12 65.76
CA GLU A 10 -45.98 -20.11 66.07
C GLU A 10 -44.61 -20.41 65.43
N ASN A 11 -44.21 -21.69 65.33
CA ASN A 11 -42.92 -22.09 64.74
C ASN A 11 -42.88 -21.93 63.21
N ILE A 12 -44.04 -21.99 62.55
CA ILE A 12 -44.17 -21.83 61.10
C ILE A 12 -43.91 -20.35 60.70
N CYS A 13 -44.29 -19.41 61.57
CA CYS A 13 -44.14 -17.97 61.32
C CYS A 13 -42.67 -17.50 61.42
N SER A 14 -41.92 -18.00 62.40
CA SER A 14 -40.49 -17.67 62.58
C SER A 14 -39.63 -18.17 61.41
N PHE A 15 -39.88 -19.39 60.94
CA PHE A 15 -39.16 -19.97 59.81
C PHE A 15 -39.41 -19.20 58.50
N CYS A 16 -40.66 -18.79 58.26
CA CYS A 16 -41.02 -17.94 57.12
C CYS A 16 -40.31 -16.58 57.15
N PHE A 17 -40.13 -15.99 58.34
CA PHE A 17 -39.45 -14.70 58.52
C PHE A 17 -37.94 -14.80 58.24
N GLU A 18 -37.27 -15.84 58.73
CA GLU A 18 -35.84 -16.08 58.43
C GLU A 18 -35.63 -16.34 56.94
N THR A 19 -36.50 -17.15 56.33
CA THR A 19 -36.47 -17.43 54.89
C THR A 19 -36.68 -16.17 54.05
N GLN A 20 -37.57 -15.25 54.47
CA GLN A 20 -37.75 -13.95 53.82
C GLN A 20 -36.50 -13.07 53.92
N LYS A 21 -35.83 -13.08 55.07
CA LYS A 21 -34.60 -12.33 55.30
C LYS A 21 -33.45 -12.86 54.44
N GLU A 22 -33.31 -14.19 54.34
CA GLU A 22 -32.33 -14.83 53.46
C GLU A 22 -32.61 -14.54 51.99
N ASN A 23 -33.87 -14.60 51.56
CA ASN A 23 -34.26 -14.26 50.19
C ASN A 23 -33.94 -12.79 49.85
N ALA A 24 -34.15 -11.86 50.78
CA ALA A 24 -33.77 -10.45 50.60
C ALA A 24 -32.25 -10.29 50.43
N LEU A 25 -31.47 -10.99 51.25
CA LEU A 25 -30.00 -10.95 51.21
C LEU A 25 -29.45 -11.59 49.91
N LEU A 26 -30.07 -12.69 49.45
CA LEU A 26 -29.78 -13.32 48.17
C LEU A 26 -30.10 -12.39 46.99
N LEU A 27 -31.22 -11.67 47.02
CA LEU A 27 -31.58 -10.70 45.98
C LEU A 27 -30.58 -9.54 45.90
N GLU A 28 -30.10 -9.03 47.03
CA GLU A 28 -29.02 -8.03 47.03
C GLU A 28 -27.73 -8.58 46.42
N ARG A 29 -27.38 -9.84 46.73
CA ARG A 29 -26.19 -10.49 46.18
C ARG A 29 -26.30 -10.70 44.67
N ILE A 30 -27.48 -11.11 44.17
CA ILE A 30 -27.75 -11.25 42.73
C ILE A 30 -27.57 -9.91 42.02
N ARG A 31 -28.20 -8.84 42.53
CA ARG A 31 -28.04 -7.49 41.98
C ARG A 31 -26.58 -7.02 41.97
N PHE A 32 -25.83 -7.31 43.03
CA PHE A 32 -24.41 -6.97 43.10
C PHE A 32 -23.61 -7.72 42.02
N LEU A 33 -23.84 -9.02 41.87
CA LEU A 33 -23.16 -9.85 40.87
C LEU A 33 -23.51 -9.43 39.44
N GLU A 34 -24.77 -9.07 39.17
CA GLU A 34 -25.19 -8.52 37.86
C GLU A 34 -24.43 -7.23 37.53
N LYS A 35 -24.25 -6.33 38.50
CA LYS A 35 -23.50 -5.09 38.33
C LYS A 35 -22.02 -5.35 38.04
N GLU A 36 -21.39 -6.29 38.75
CA GLU A 36 -19.99 -6.67 38.51
C GLU A 36 -19.80 -7.38 37.16
N LEU A 37 -20.78 -8.21 36.76
CA LEU A 37 -20.80 -8.84 35.44
C LEU A 37 -20.84 -7.80 34.32
N GLU A 38 -21.67 -6.76 34.45
CA GLU A 38 -21.78 -5.71 33.43
C GLU A 38 -20.50 -4.88 33.32
N LYS A 39 -19.89 -4.50 34.45
CA LYS A 39 -18.57 -3.83 34.45
C LYS A 39 -17.51 -4.66 33.72
N THR A 40 -17.45 -5.96 34.01
CA THR A 40 -16.49 -6.87 33.37
C THR A 40 -16.72 -7.00 31.86
N LYS A 41 -17.99 -7.02 31.41
CA LYS A 41 -18.35 -6.99 29.98
C LYS A 41 -17.90 -5.70 29.30
N GLU A 42 -18.03 -4.55 29.95
CA GLU A 42 -17.55 -3.29 29.40
C GLU A 42 -16.02 -3.24 29.29
N GLU A 43 -15.31 -3.69 30.32
CA GLU A 43 -13.85 -3.74 30.33
C GLU A 43 -13.30 -4.69 29.26
N THR A 44 -13.91 -5.87 29.10
CA THR A 44 -13.53 -6.81 28.04
C THR A 44 -13.76 -6.23 26.65
N LYS A 45 -14.87 -5.52 26.40
CA LYS A 45 -15.11 -4.78 25.14
C LYS A 45 -14.05 -3.71 24.91
N LYS A 46 -13.69 -2.90 25.92
CA LYS A 46 -12.65 -1.87 25.84
C LYS A 46 -11.28 -2.49 25.53
N ASN A 47 -10.92 -3.58 26.20
CA ASN A 47 -9.65 -4.28 25.98
C ASN A 47 -9.57 -4.91 24.59
N GLN A 48 -10.67 -5.47 24.08
CA GLN A 48 -10.72 -5.97 22.70
C GLN A 48 -10.50 -4.86 21.67
N ARG A 49 -11.10 -3.66 21.88
CA ARG A 49 -10.86 -2.49 21.01
C ARG A 49 -9.39 -2.06 21.03
N LYS A 50 -8.81 -1.88 22.21
CA LYS A 50 -7.38 -1.54 22.39
C LYS A 50 -6.46 -2.56 21.72
N LYS A 51 -6.77 -3.86 21.84
CA LYS A 51 -5.99 -4.94 21.21
C LYS A 51 -6.05 -4.87 19.69
N LYS A 52 -7.21 -4.55 19.11
CA LYS A 52 -7.35 -4.34 17.65
C LYS A 52 -6.55 -3.12 17.20
N GLU A 53 -6.68 -1.98 17.89
CA GLU A 53 -5.93 -0.76 17.58
C GLU A 53 -4.42 -0.97 17.64
N MET A 54 -3.92 -1.68 18.67
CA MET A 54 -2.50 -1.97 18.84
C MET A 54 -1.97 -2.86 17.70
N LYS A 55 -2.75 -3.86 17.27
CA LYS A 55 -2.40 -4.69 16.11
C LYS A 55 -2.33 -3.87 14.82
N THR A 56 -3.32 -3.01 14.57
CA THR A 56 -3.33 -2.13 13.39
C THR A 56 -2.15 -1.16 13.40
N LYS A 57 -1.86 -0.52 14.54
CA LYS A 57 -0.70 0.37 14.69
C LYS A 57 0.62 -0.34 14.44
N ALA A 58 0.78 -1.56 14.96
CA ALA A 58 1.98 -2.35 14.71
C ALA A 58 2.13 -2.73 13.23
N GLN A 59 1.03 -3.07 12.55
CA GLN A 59 1.03 -3.37 11.11
C GLN A 59 1.37 -2.13 10.26
N ILE A 60 0.79 -0.97 10.58
CA ILE A 60 1.13 0.31 9.94
C ILE A 60 2.62 0.63 10.13
N GLY A 61 3.15 0.44 11.34
CA GLY A 61 4.56 0.64 11.62
C GLY A 61 5.48 -0.19 10.74
N ARG A 62 5.16 -1.49 10.53
CA ARG A 62 5.92 -2.38 9.64
C ARG A 62 5.88 -1.91 8.19
N ILE A 63 4.70 -1.58 7.67
CA ILE A 63 4.52 -1.08 6.29
C ILE A 63 5.31 0.21 6.08
N LEU A 64 5.29 1.14 7.05
CA LEU A 64 6.06 2.38 6.97
C LEU A 64 7.58 2.12 6.91
N THR A 65 8.08 1.16 7.69
CA THR A 65 9.50 0.80 7.65
C THR A 65 9.92 0.13 6.35
N GLU A 66 9.07 -0.74 5.80
CA GLU A 66 9.31 -1.41 4.51
C GLU A 66 9.30 -0.39 3.36
N ASN A 67 8.30 0.49 3.30
CA ASN A 67 8.21 1.53 2.29
C ASN A 67 9.43 2.47 2.32
N LYS A 68 9.90 2.85 3.51
CA LYS A 68 11.10 3.70 3.66
C LYS A 68 12.36 3.02 3.13
N SER A 69 12.48 1.70 3.29
CA SER A 69 13.56 0.90 2.72
C SER A 69 13.46 0.87 1.19
N GLU A 70 12.27 0.64 0.64
CA GLU A 70 12.04 0.62 -0.81
C GLU A 70 12.28 1.98 -1.47
N GLU A 71 11.84 3.08 -0.85
CA GLU A 71 12.14 4.45 -1.31
C GLU A 71 13.65 4.70 -1.42
N LYS A 72 14.44 4.23 -0.44
CA LYS A 72 15.90 4.32 -0.47
C LYS A 72 16.53 3.51 -1.60
N LYS A 73 15.95 2.36 -1.95
CA LYS A 73 16.42 1.55 -3.09
C LYS A 73 16.09 2.25 -4.41
N LEU A 74 14.89 2.80 -4.54
CA LEU A 74 14.46 3.56 -5.71
C LEU A 74 15.33 4.79 -5.93
N SER A 75 15.61 5.58 -4.88
CA SER A 75 16.47 6.76 -5.00
C SER A 75 17.90 6.39 -5.44
N ARG A 76 18.44 5.27 -4.94
CA ARG A 76 19.75 4.76 -5.36
C ARG A 76 19.76 4.32 -6.83
N ILE A 77 18.68 3.68 -7.30
CA ILE A 77 18.54 3.31 -8.72
C ILE A 77 18.48 4.59 -9.57
N GLU A 78 17.68 5.57 -9.16
CA GLU A 78 17.54 6.84 -9.85
C GLU A 78 18.90 7.54 -10.02
N GLU A 79 19.67 7.65 -8.94
CA GLU A 79 21.00 8.26 -8.96
C GLU A 79 22.00 7.54 -9.86
N ASN A 80 21.98 6.21 -9.89
CA ASN A 80 22.89 5.40 -10.71
C ASN A 80 22.58 5.52 -12.21
N PHE A 81 21.30 5.62 -12.58
CA PHE A 81 20.88 5.60 -13.98
C PHE A 81 20.59 6.99 -14.57
N LYS A 82 20.57 8.07 -13.78
CA LYS A 82 20.26 9.43 -14.25
C LYS A 82 21.14 9.93 -15.42
N ASN A 83 22.37 9.44 -15.51
CA ASN A 83 23.30 9.83 -16.58
C ASN A 83 23.18 8.94 -17.83
N ILE A 84 22.62 7.74 -17.67
CA ILE A 84 22.52 6.72 -18.73
C ILE A 84 21.16 6.83 -19.42
N LEU A 85 20.09 6.89 -18.65
CA LEU A 85 18.72 6.98 -19.10
C LEU A 85 18.23 8.42 -19.01
N THR A 86 17.36 8.81 -19.93
CA THR A 86 16.63 10.08 -19.79
C THR A 86 15.63 9.99 -18.64
N ALA A 87 15.23 11.13 -18.08
CA ALA A 87 14.22 11.18 -17.02
C ALA A 87 12.91 10.48 -17.42
N THR A 88 12.52 10.60 -18.69
CA THR A 88 11.30 9.96 -19.22
C THR A 88 11.43 8.43 -19.30
N GLN A 89 12.61 7.91 -19.64
CA GLN A 89 12.89 6.47 -19.58
C GLN A 89 12.95 5.96 -18.15
N LEU A 90 13.59 6.71 -17.25
CA LEU A 90 13.75 6.34 -15.84
C LEU A 90 12.40 6.26 -15.12
N ASN A 91 11.55 7.27 -15.30
CA ASN A 91 10.19 7.26 -14.78
C ASN A 91 9.39 6.06 -15.28
N ALA A 92 9.56 5.70 -16.55
CA ALA A 92 8.85 4.56 -17.10
C ALA A 92 9.31 3.21 -16.54
N VAL A 93 10.60 3.08 -16.20
CA VAL A 93 11.14 1.90 -15.50
C VAL A 93 10.59 1.86 -14.08
N ILE A 94 10.62 2.98 -13.35
CA ILE A 94 10.14 3.07 -11.96
C ILE A 94 8.64 2.79 -11.87
N GLU A 95 7.84 3.36 -12.78
CA GLU A 95 6.38 3.22 -12.80
C GLU A 95 5.91 1.97 -13.58
N ASN A 96 6.83 1.17 -14.11
CA ASN A 96 6.56 0.00 -14.94
C ASN A 96 5.56 0.27 -16.10
N LYS A 97 5.75 1.41 -16.79
CA LYS A 97 4.85 1.87 -17.85
C LYS A 97 5.23 1.28 -19.22
N ASN A 98 4.27 0.60 -19.84
CA ASN A 98 4.43 0.03 -21.18
C ASN A 98 4.38 1.07 -22.32
N LYS A 99 3.75 2.21 -22.09
CA LYS A 99 3.56 3.28 -23.10
C LYS A 99 4.02 4.61 -22.52
N ILE A 100 4.92 5.26 -23.25
CA ILE A 100 5.57 6.50 -22.81
C ILE A 100 5.55 7.49 -23.96
N LYS A 101 5.12 8.72 -23.70
CA LYS A 101 5.25 9.82 -24.66
C LYS A 101 6.72 10.21 -24.73
N ARG A 102 7.37 9.91 -25.86
CA ARG A 102 8.80 10.12 -26.04
C ARG A 102 9.12 11.58 -26.34
N THR A 103 10.12 12.10 -25.65
CA THR A 103 10.66 13.44 -25.90
C THR A 103 11.53 13.44 -27.17
N ALA A 104 11.90 14.63 -27.67
CA ALA A 104 12.85 14.71 -28.78
C ALA A 104 14.22 14.13 -28.38
N GLU A 105 14.69 14.41 -27.16
CA GLU A 105 15.93 13.89 -26.61
C GLU A 105 15.96 12.36 -26.58
N ASP A 106 14.87 11.73 -26.09
CA ASP A 106 14.73 10.29 -26.13
C ASP A 106 14.99 9.80 -27.55
N ILE A 107 14.19 10.27 -28.51
CA ILE A 107 14.26 9.80 -29.89
C ILE A 107 15.67 9.95 -30.46
N SER A 108 16.36 11.07 -30.21
CA SER A 108 17.73 11.30 -30.65
C SER A 108 18.71 10.26 -30.07
N ARG A 109 18.70 10.02 -28.75
CA ARG A 109 19.56 8.99 -28.12
C ARG A 109 19.30 7.60 -28.68
N HIS A 110 18.03 7.26 -28.94
CA HIS A 110 17.66 5.97 -29.52
C HIS A 110 18.10 5.83 -30.98
N LEU A 111 18.05 6.91 -31.76
CA LEU A 111 18.54 6.92 -33.14
C LEU A 111 20.05 6.67 -33.20
N ILE A 112 20.81 7.24 -32.26
CA ILE A 112 22.26 7.00 -32.15
C ILE A 112 22.55 5.51 -31.89
N ILE A 113 21.88 4.88 -30.92
CA ILE A 113 22.09 3.45 -30.64
C ILE A 113 21.73 2.60 -31.87
N ARG A 114 20.60 2.93 -32.52
CA ARG A 114 20.13 2.20 -33.71
C ARG A 114 21.06 2.38 -34.90
N SER A 115 21.66 3.55 -35.09
CA SER A 115 22.58 3.81 -36.19
C SER A 115 23.90 3.06 -36.02
N ILE A 116 24.34 2.83 -34.78
CA ILE A 116 25.52 2.01 -34.47
C ILE A 116 25.24 0.53 -34.74
N SER A 117 24.15 -0.02 -34.19
CA SER A 117 23.81 -1.43 -34.41
C SER A 117 22.32 -1.71 -34.25
N ARG A 118 21.71 -2.18 -35.33
CA ARG A 118 20.32 -2.65 -35.33
C ARG A 118 20.12 -3.86 -34.39
N ARG A 119 21.07 -4.81 -34.40
CA ARG A 119 20.98 -6.04 -33.59
C ARG A 119 21.08 -5.72 -32.09
N ALA A 120 22.01 -4.84 -31.71
CA ALA A 120 22.13 -4.40 -30.32
C ALA A 120 20.87 -3.69 -29.85
N TYR A 121 20.31 -2.80 -30.69
CA TYR A 121 19.06 -2.11 -30.39
C TYR A 121 17.89 -3.07 -30.14
N GLU A 122 17.71 -4.07 -31.02
CA GLU A 122 16.65 -5.07 -30.89
C GLU A 122 16.87 -5.98 -29.67
N TYR A 123 18.11 -6.34 -29.36
CA TYR A 123 18.47 -7.10 -28.17
C TYR A 123 18.14 -6.36 -26.88
N TRP A 124 18.56 -5.09 -26.75
CA TRP A 124 18.26 -4.27 -25.57
C TRP A 124 16.77 -4.04 -25.36
N ARG A 125 16.01 -3.90 -26.45
CA ARG A 125 14.56 -3.72 -26.38
C ARG A 125 13.83 -4.98 -25.98
N ASN A 126 14.13 -6.11 -26.64
CA ASN A 126 13.30 -7.30 -26.58
C ASN A 126 13.78 -8.29 -25.52
N GLN A 127 15.10 -8.41 -25.31
CA GLN A 127 15.69 -9.36 -24.36
C GLN A 127 15.97 -8.72 -23.01
N ILE A 128 16.60 -7.54 -22.99
CA ILE A 128 16.88 -6.81 -21.74
C ILE A 128 15.62 -6.10 -21.20
N GLY A 129 14.65 -5.80 -22.06
CA GLY A 129 13.41 -5.13 -21.66
C GLY A 129 13.58 -3.63 -21.39
N ILE A 130 14.63 -2.99 -21.93
CA ILE A 130 14.80 -1.54 -21.83
C ILE A 130 13.65 -0.87 -22.60
N PRO A 131 12.98 0.15 -22.05
CA PRO A 131 11.90 0.83 -22.74
C PRO A 131 12.44 1.67 -23.90
N LEU A 132 12.70 1.04 -25.05
CA LEU A 132 13.10 1.68 -26.30
C LEU A 132 11.90 1.82 -27.26
N PRO A 133 11.79 2.87 -28.10
CA PRO A 133 10.76 2.98 -29.12
C PRO A 133 10.76 1.80 -30.11
N SER A 134 9.62 1.53 -30.72
CA SER A 134 9.58 0.55 -31.82
C SER A 134 10.23 1.13 -33.08
N ALA A 135 10.63 0.27 -34.01
CA ALA A 135 11.14 0.71 -35.31
C ALA A 135 10.12 1.58 -36.07
N SER A 136 8.82 1.24 -36.01
CA SER A 136 7.75 2.03 -36.60
C SER A 136 7.61 3.41 -35.95
N THR A 137 7.79 3.49 -34.62
CA THR A 137 7.81 4.77 -33.89
C THR A 137 8.99 5.63 -34.34
N LEU A 138 10.18 5.06 -34.46
CA LEU A 138 11.35 5.78 -34.97
C LEU A 138 11.13 6.24 -36.40
N LYS A 139 10.64 5.37 -37.30
CA LYS A 139 10.35 5.73 -38.70
C LYS A 139 9.36 6.91 -38.80
N ARG A 140 8.28 6.88 -38.02
CA ARG A 140 7.30 7.97 -37.95
C ARG A 140 7.89 9.27 -37.39
N ARG A 141 8.85 9.18 -36.47
CA ARG A 141 9.56 10.36 -35.96
C ARG A 141 10.58 10.88 -36.96
N CYS A 142 11.22 10.01 -37.73
CA CYS A 142 12.15 10.41 -38.77
C CYS A 142 11.46 11.00 -39.99
N SER A 143 10.21 10.63 -40.28
CA SER A 143 9.47 11.17 -41.43
C SER A 143 9.17 12.67 -41.33
N THR A 144 9.39 13.30 -40.17
CA THR A 144 9.28 14.75 -40.03
C THR A 144 10.51 15.49 -40.55
N PHE A 145 11.65 14.83 -40.74
CA PHE A 145 12.85 15.44 -41.31
C PHE A 145 12.71 15.59 -42.82
N SER A 146 13.05 16.76 -43.36
CA SER A 146 12.97 17.03 -44.79
C SER A 146 14.27 16.63 -45.47
N CYS A 147 14.30 15.44 -46.06
CA CYS A 147 15.43 14.95 -46.87
C CYS A 147 15.17 15.15 -48.37
N ARG A 148 14.71 16.34 -48.78
CA ARG A 148 14.46 16.65 -50.19
C ARG A 148 15.79 16.71 -50.97
N PRO A 149 15.83 16.26 -52.24
CA PRO A 149 17.01 16.40 -53.09
C PRO A 149 17.46 17.87 -53.20
N GLY A 150 18.77 18.08 -53.33
CA GLY A 150 19.38 19.41 -53.37
C GLY A 150 19.92 19.83 -52.01
N MET A 151 19.66 21.06 -51.59
CA MET A 151 20.23 21.62 -50.36
C MET A 151 19.51 21.10 -49.10
N LEU A 152 20.28 20.53 -48.17
CA LEU A 152 19.76 20.02 -46.89
C LEU A 152 19.62 21.16 -45.87
N HIS A 153 18.50 21.89 -45.97
CA HIS A 153 18.20 23.07 -45.15
C HIS A 153 18.27 22.79 -43.64
N ASP A 154 17.73 21.65 -43.20
CA ASP A 154 17.72 21.26 -41.77
C ASP A 154 19.15 21.08 -41.21
N VAL A 155 20.09 20.60 -42.05
CA VAL A 155 21.49 20.43 -41.64
C VAL A 155 22.19 21.78 -41.51
N LEU A 156 22.01 22.65 -42.51
CA LEU A 156 22.59 24.01 -42.49
C LEU A 156 22.11 24.81 -41.26
N LEU A 157 20.82 24.70 -40.93
CA LEU A 157 20.25 25.34 -39.75
C LEU A 157 20.89 24.86 -38.44
N VAL A 158 21.16 23.55 -38.31
CA VAL A 158 21.82 22.99 -37.13
C VAL A 158 23.28 23.44 -37.04
N MET A 159 23.99 23.44 -38.17
CA MET A 159 25.40 23.87 -38.24
C MET A 159 25.56 25.35 -37.89
N GLN A 160 24.64 26.22 -38.34
CA GLN A 160 24.66 27.64 -37.99
C GLN A 160 24.54 27.87 -36.48
N LYS A 161 23.67 27.10 -35.81
CA LYS A 161 23.44 27.21 -34.36
C LYS A 161 24.59 26.69 -33.49
N THR A 162 25.51 25.91 -34.06
CA THR A 162 26.64 25.31 -33.32
C THR A 162 27.94 26.12 -33.42
N LEU A 163 27.94 27.21 -34.21
CA LEU A 163 29.10 28.08 -34.45
C LEU A 163 29.16 29.31 -33.53
N HIS A 164 28.33 29.37 -32.48
CA HIS A 164 28.35 30.38 -31.42
C HIS A 164 28.50 29.70 -30.06
#